data_AF-A0A7L0KA62-F1
#
_entry.id   AF-A0A7L0KA62-F1
#
_cell.length_a   1.000
_cell.length_b   1.000
_cell.length_c   1.000
_cell.angle_alpha   90.00
_cell.angle_beta   90.00
_cell.angle_gamma   90.00
#
_symmetry.space_group_name_H-M   'P 1'
#
loop_
_entity.id
_entity.type
_entity.pdbx_description
1 polymer ?
#
loop_
_entity_poly.entity_id
_entity_poly.type
_entity_poly.pdbx_seq_one_letter_code
_entity_poly.pdbx_strand_id
1 'polypeptide(L)'
;GITKLRFKPAYNPYTEPSMEVFSYHEGLKKWVEVGNSGVFRPELLLPMGLPESVSVIAWGLSLERPTMIKYGINNIRELVGHRVNLQMVYDSPLCRLDT
;
A
#
# COMPACT_ATOMS: atom_id res chain seq x y z
N GLY A 1 -0.85 14.16 3.74
CA GLY A 1 -0.53 12.98 4.57
C GLY A 1 0.93 12.56 4.46
N ILE A 2 1.41 12.19 3.26
CA ILE A 2 2.77 11.68 3.05
C ILE A 2 3.46 12.49 1.94
N THR A 3 4.65 13.04 2.21
CA THR A 3 5.35 13.98 1.30
C THR A 3 6.71 13.47 0.82
N LYS A 4 7.40 12.67 1.63
CA LYS A 4 8.73 12.12 1.31
C LYS A 4 8.58 10.77 0.61
N LEU A 5 8.51 10.78 -0.72
CA LEU A 5 8.37 9.59 -1.55
C LEU A 5 9.67 9.22 -2.27
N ARG A 6 9.91 7.92 -2.44
CA ARG A 6 10.98 7.36 -3.29
C ARG A 6 10.43 6.17 -4.07
N PHE A 7 10.90 6.02 -5.30
CA PHE A 7 10.56 4.91 -6.16
C PHE A 7 11.78 4.04 -6.39
N LYS A 8 11.58 2.72 -6.34
CA LYS A 8 12.63 1.73 -6.54
C LYS A 8 12.18 0.75 -7.62
N PRO A 9 12.98 0.47 -8.66
CA PRO A 9 12.66 -0.58 -9.62
C PRO A 9 12.42 -1.91 -8.90
N ALA A 10 11.37 -2.59 -9.33
CA ALA A 10 10.96 -3.88 -8.79
C ALA A 10 10.69 -4.85 -9.92
N TYR A 11 10.38 -6.09 -9.58
CA TYR A 11 9.95 -7.09 -10.54
C TYR A 11 8.58 -7.62 -10.11
N ASN A 12 7.58 -7.52 -10.98
CA ASN A 12 6.34 -8.27 -10.86
C ASN A 12 6.13 -9.06 -12.16
N PRO A 13 5.70 -10.33 -12.10
CA PRO A 13 5.55 -11.17 -13.30
C PRO A 13 4.61 -10.61 -14.38
N TYR A 14 3.63 -9.80 -13.96
CA TYR A 14 2.55 -9.30 -14.81
C TYR A 14 2.65 -7.80 -15.14
N THR A 15 3.70 -7.11 -14.69
CA THR A 15 3.96 -5.70 -15.05
C THR A 15 5.37 -5.47 -15.57
N GLU A 16 5.51 -4.58 -16.56
CA GLU A 16 6.79 -4.08 -17.08
C GLU A 16 6.59 -2.68 -17.69
N PRO A 17 7.22 -1.62 -17.16
CA PRO A 17 8.08 -1.58 -15.98
C PRO A 17 7.31 -1.73 -14.66
N SER A 18 8.02 -2.15 -13.60
CA SER A 18 7.50 -2.31 -12.24
C SER A 18 8.28 -1.45 -11.24
N MET A 19 7.59 -0.90 -10.23
CA MET A 19 8.21 -0.08 -9.18
C MET A 19 7.55 -0.23 -7.81
N GLU A 20 8.37 -0.29 -6.76
CA GLU A 20 7.96 -0.15 -5.37
C GLU A 20 7.95 1.33 -4.97
N VAL A 21 6.97 1.71 -4.16
CA VAL A 21 6.82 3.05 -3.60
C VAL A 21 7.22 3.01 -2.13
N PHE A 22 8.14 3.89 -1.73
CA PHE A 22 8.62 4.05 -0.37
C PHE A 22 8.26 5.43 0.18
N SER A 23 7.97 5.49 1.47
CA SER A 23 7.79 6.72 2.23
C SER A 23 8.78 6.80 3.38
N TYR A 24 9.29 8.01 3.67
CA TYR A 24 10.08 8.21 4.88
C TYR A 24 9.17 8.27 6.11
N HIS A 25 9.44 7.43 7.10
CA HIS A 25 8.71 7.38 8.35
C HIS A 25 9.48 8.15 9.43
N GLU A 26 8.94 9.28 9.91
CA GLU A 26 9.63 10.14 10.89
C GLU A 26 9.91 9.43 12.22
N GLY A 27 8.93 8.71 12.78
CA GLY A 27 9.10 7.97 14.04
C GLY A 27 10.18 6.86 14.00
N LEU A 28 10.26 6.11 12.89
CA LEU A 28 11.26 5.05 12.70
C LEU A 28 12.56 5.53 12.04
N LYS A 29 12.63 6.80 11.62
CA LYS A 29 13.74 7.43 10.90
C LYS A 29 14.26 6.64 9.69
N LYS A 30 13.38 5.93 8.99
CA LYS A 30 13.75 5.04 7.86
C LYS A 30 12.75 5.12 6.71
N TRP A 31 13.20 4.71 5.52
CA TRP A 31 12.33 4.49 4.37
C TRP A 31 11.57 3.17 4.55
N VAL A 32 10.25 3.25 4.44
CA VAL A 32 9.34 2.10 4.57
C VAL A 32 8.57 1.95 3.29
N GLU A 33 8.46 0.71 2.81
CA GLU A 33 7.65 0.38 1.64
C GLU A 33 6.16 0.62 1.94
N VAL A 34 5.54 1.48 1.15
CA VAL A 34 4.12 1.84 1.27
C VAL A 34 3.25 1.15 0.23
N GLY A 35 3.83 0.69 -0.88
CA GLY A 35 3.09 -0.04 -1.89
C GLY A 35 3.96 -0.49 -3.06
N ASN A 36 3.35 -1.21 -3.99
CA ASN A 36 3.94 -1.68 -5.23
C ASN A 36 3.06 -1.23 -6.41
N SER A 37 3.65 -1.08 -7.59
CA SER A 37 2.99 -0.59 -8.78
C SER A 37 3.69 -1.08 -10.05
N GLY A 38 3.02 -0.95 -11.18
CA GLY A 38 3.60 -1.24 -12.48
C GLY A 38 2.62 -1.03 -13.63
N VAL A 39 3.14 -1.21 -14.85
CA VAL A 39 2.36 -1.16 -16.09
C VAL A 39 2.06 -2.60 -16.53
N PHE A 40 0.79 -2.97 -16.70
CA PHE A 40 0.46 -4.34 -17.10
C PHE A 40 1.05 -4.69 -18.46
N ARG A 41 1.65 -5.88 -18.54
CA ARG A 41 2.29 -6.35 -19.77
C ARG A 41 1.23 -6.69 -20.84
N PRO A 42 1.57 -6.57 -22.14
CA PRO A 42 0.67 -6.96 -23.22
C PRO A 42 0.18 -8.41 -23.12
N GLU A 43 1.04 -9.33 -22.68
CA GLU A 43 0.66 -10.76 -22.57
C GLU A 43 -0.45 -11.02 -21.53
N LEU A 44 -0.70 -10.08 -20.61
CA LEU A 44 -1.84 -10.12 -19.70
C LEU A 44 -3.09 -9.48 -20.33
N LEU A 45 -2.93 -8.35 -21.02
CA LEU A 45 -4.06 -7.52 -21.50
C LEU A 45 -4.68 -8.06 -22.80
N LEU A 46 -3.85 -8.54 -23.73
CA LEU A 46 -4.32 -8.98 -25.06
C LEU A 46 -5.28 -10.18 -24.97
N PRO A 47 -5.04 -11.22 -24.14
CA PRO A 47 -6.01 -12.30 -23.96
C PRO A 47 -7.34 -11.86 -23.34
N MET A 48 -7.39 -10.69 -22.69
CA MET A 48 -8.62 -10.11 -22.13
C MET A 48 -9.44 -9.33 -23.18
N GLY A 49 -8.95 -9.21 -24.42
CA GLY A 49 -9.63 -8.49 -25.51
C GLY A 49 -9.40 -6.98 -25.53
N LEU A 50 -8.38 -6.50 -24.81
CA LEU A 50 -7.99 -5.09 -24.86
C LEU A 50 -7.20 -4.79 -26.16
N PRO A 51 -7.45 -3.66 -26.85
CA PRO A 51 -6.67 -3.27 -28.02
C PRO A 51 -5.19 -3.06 -27.71
N GLU A 52 -4.28 -3.34 -28.66
CA GLU A 52 -2.82 -3.12 -28.51
C GLU A 52 -2.45 -1.65 -28.20
N SER A 53 -3.30 -0.70 -28.60
CA SER A 53 -3.13 0.72 -28.32
C SER A 53 -3.47 1.10 -26.88
N VAL A 54 -3.98 0.17 -26.06
CA VAL A 54 -4.37 0.42 -24.67
C VAL A 54 -3.28 -0.10 -23.73
N SER A 55 -2.81 0.77 -22.84
CA SER A 55 -1.92 0.42 -21.74
C SER A 55 -2.60 0.73 -20.41
N VAL A 56 -2.40 -0.13 -19.42
CA VAL A 56 -3.02 -0.01 -18.10
C VAL A 56 -1.93 0.04 -17.04
N ILE A 57 -2.03 1.03 -16.16
CA ILE A 57 -1.17 1.15 -14.97
C ILE A 57 -1.95 0.72 -13.73
N ALA A 58 -1.28 0.08 -12.80
CA ALA A 58 -1.88 -0.38 -11.54
C ALA A 58 -0.93 -0.17 -10.36
N TRP A 59 -1.51 0.02 -9.18
CA TRP A 59 -0.78 0.09 -7.92
C TRP A 59 -1.62 -0.54 -6.80
N GLY A 60 -0.93 -0.99 -5.75
CA GLY A 60 -1.53 -1.59 -4.58
C GLY A 60 -0.74 -1.25 -3.33
N LEU A 61 -1.46 -1.01 -2.24
CA LEU A 61 -0.89 -0.78 -0.91
C LEU A 61 -1.65 -1.61 0.12
N SER A 62 -0.93 -2.02 1.18
CA SER A 62 -1.54 -2.63 2.35
C SER A 62 -2.29 -1.57 3.14
N LEU A 63 -3.46 -1.94 3.67
CA LEU A 63 -4.28 -1.07 4.52
C LEU A 63 -3.78 -1.13 5.97
N GLU A 64 -3.21 -2.26 6.36
CA GLU A 64 -2.78 -2.58 7.70
C GLU A 64 -1.57 -1.75 8.12
N ARG A 65 -0.53 -1.62 7.27
CA ARG A 65 0.68 -0.84 7.63
C ARG A 65 0.37 0.63 7.93
N PRO A 66 -0.34 1.40 7.06
CA PRO A 66 -0.68 2.79 7.36
C PRO A 66 -1.54 2.94 8.61
N THR A 67 -2.47 1.99 8.83
CA THR A 67 -3.34 2.00 10.01
C THR A 67 -2.57 1.75 11.29
N MET A 68 -1.68 0.75 11.30
CA MET A 68 -0.79 0.47 12.42
C MET A 68 0.10 1.66 12.77
N ILE A 69 0.65 2.35 11.76
CA ILE A 69 1.45 3.56 11.96
C ILE A 69 0.59 4.69 12.55
N LYS A 70 -0.60 4.93 12.01
CA LYS A 70 -1.50 6.01 12.45
C LYS A 70 -1.95 5.84 13.91
N TYR A 71 -2.27 4.60 14.31
CA TYR A 71 -2.75 4.28 15.65
C TYR A 71 -1.66 3.83 16.63
N GLY A 72 -0.39 3.78 16.20
CA GLY A 72 0.73 3.35 17.04
C GLY A 72 0.68 1.87 17.44
N ILE A 73 0.03 1.02 16.63
CA ILE A 73 -0.13 -0.41 16.88
C ILE A 73 1.10 -1.15 16.36
N ASN A 74 1.75 -1.94 17.22
CA ASN A 74 2.95 -2.70 16.86
C ASN A 74 2.66 -4.13 16.38
N ASN A 75 1.46 -4.65 16.67
CA ASN A 75 1.07 -6.02 16.32
C ASN A 75 -0.21 -6.02 15.49
N ILE A 76 -0.15 -6.55 14.26
CA ILE A 76 -1.28 -6.62 13.34
C ILE A 76 -2.49 -7.38 13.91
N ARG A 77 -2.28 -8.31 14.85
CA ARG A 77 -3.35 -9.09 15.49
C ARG A 77 -4.22 -8.26 16.44
N GLU A 78 -3.70 -7.12 16.89
CA GLU A 78 -4.46 -6.15 17.67
C GLU A 78 -5.34 -5.29 16.76
N LEU A 79 -5.05 -5.24 15.46
CA LEU A 79 -5.84 -4.52 14.48
C LEU A 79 -6.90 -5.42 13.82
N VAL A 80 -6.52 -6.65 13.43
CA VAL A 80 -7.38 -7.55 12.66
C VAL A 80 -7.39 -8.95 13.25
N GLY A 81 -8.59 -9.51 13.43
CA GLY A 81 -8.82 -10.90 13.80
C GLY A 81 -9.76 -11.06 14.99
N HIS A 82 -10.14 -12.30 15.26
CA HIS A 82 -11.12 -12.63 16.30
C HIS A 82 -10.60 -12.41 17.74
N ARG A 83 -9.30 -12.11 17.91
CA ARG A 83 -8.66 -11.81 19.20
C ARG A 83 -8.45 -10.31 19.43
N VAL A 84 -9.05 -9.47 18.59
CA VAL A 84 -8.97 -8.01 18.73
C VAL A 84 -9.49 -7.57 20.10
N ASN A 85 -8.82 -6.58 20.70
CA ASN A 85 -9.29 -5.98 21.93
C ASN A 85 -10.48 -5.06 21.62
N LEU A 86 -11.70 -5.48 21.98
CA LEU A 86 -12.91 -4.69 21.70
C LEU A 86 -12.89 -3.33 22.38
N GLN A 87 -12.25 -3.19 23.55
CA GLN A 87 -12.13 -1.92 24.24
C GLN A 87 -11.35 -0.90 23.40
N MET A 88 -10.26 -1.34 22.75
CA MET A 88 -9.52 -0.51 21.79
C MET A 88 -10.43 -0.01 20.66
N VAL A 89 -11.31 -0.87 20.13
CA VAL A 89 -12.22 -0.50 19.04
C VAL A 89 -13.22 0.56 19.48
N TYR A 90 -13.80 0.43 20.68
CA TYR A 90 -14.73 1.42 21.22
C TYR A 90 -14.07 2.77 21.53
N ASP A 91 -12.84 2.75 22.05
CA ASP A 91 -12.10 3.95 22.44
C ASP A 91 -11.43 4.65 21.25
N SER A 92 -11.28 3.95 20.12
CA SER A 92 -10.58 4.48 18.95
C SER A 92 -11.31 5.69 18.36
N PRO A 93 -10.61 6.82 18.14
CA PRO A 93 -11.21 7.97 17.51
C PRO A 93 -11.53 7.70 16.03
N LEU A 94 -12.50 8.46 15.49
CA LEU A 94 -12.87 8.43 14.08
C LEU A 94 -11.64 8.57 13.18
N CYS A 95 -11.41 7.59 12.31
CA CYS A 95 -10.34 7.65 11.31
C CYS A 95 -10.71 8.64 10.20
N ARG A 96 -10.33 9.91 10.36
CA ARG A 96 -10.50 10.94 9.33
C ARG A 96 -9.16 11.55 8.93
N LEU A 97 -9.16 12.25 7.80
CA LEU A 97 -8.05 13.12 7.44
C LEU A 97 -8.09 14.32 8.40
N ASP A 98 -6.99 14.57 9.08
CA ASP A 98 -6.82 15.80 9.83
C ASP A 98 -6.65 16.92 8.79
N THR A 99 -7.67 17.76 8.67
CA THR A 99 -7.65 18.99 7.87
C THR A 99 -6.66 19.98 8.45
#